data_AF-A0A3M2DBC8-F1
#
_entry.id   AF-A0A3M2DBC8-F1
#
_cell.length_a   1.000
_cell.length_b   1.000
_cell.length_c   1.000
_cell.angle_alpha   90.00
_cell.angle_beta   90.00
_cell.angle_gamma   90.00
#
_symmetry.space_group_name_H-M   'P 1'
#
loop_
_entity.id
_entity.type
_entity.pdbx_description
1 polymer ?
#
loop_
_entity_poly.entity_id
_entity_poly.type
_entity_poly.pdbx_seq_one_letter_code
_entity_poly.pdbx_strand_id
1 'polypeptide(L)'
;MRIEQAAVSVTRVRIHPCAGASAPRPLLAPAVAYAHDPVPATFAEPRVVVDLMVGDAEPIAIATLRPPPGRYCGATVELGPGWGGGLSGETFAVRGTYVPPGGGAPEPFEIRSSAPLETGITFDAADGTPRVFRAEPGAPAPRVLVGLHYGRWLDGVDFRDPDAAARVEAVERSVLASIHGVM
;
A
#
# COMPACT_ATOMS: atom_id res chain seq x y z
N MET A 1 13.42 19.50 -3.45
CA MET A 1 13.08 18.70 -2.25
C MET A 1 13.80 17.37 -2.35
N ARG A 2 14.21 16.80 -1.22
CA ARG A 2 14.89 15.51 -1.15
C ARG A 2 14.26 14.69 -0.02
N ILE A 3 13.79 13.48 -0.33
CA ILE A 3 13.38 12.50 0.67
C ILE A 3 14.65 11.77 1.15
N GLU A 4 14.80 11.64 2.46
CA GLU A 4 15.93 10.95 3.09
C GLU A 4 15.51 9.59 3.64
N GLN A 5 14.27 9.48 4.09
CA GLN A 5 13.66 8.23 4.50
C GLN A 5 12.14 8.33 4.34
N ALA A 6 11.53 7.28 3.81
CA ALA A 6 10.10 7.13 3.81
C ALA A 6 9.74 5.67 4.05
N ALA A 7 8.77 5.46 4.94
CA ALA A 7 8.29 4.15 5.30
C ALA A 7 6.76 4.13 5.35
N VAL A 8 6.18 3.01 4.93
CA VAL A 8 4.75 2.71 5.09
C VAL A 8 4.56 1.28 5.60
N SER A 9 3.53 1.10 6.43
CA SER A 9 3.17 -0.18 7.02
C SER A 9 1.87 -0.70 6.39
N VAL A 10 1.99 -1.76 5.59
CA VAL A 10 0.84 -2.49 5.07
C VAL A 10 0.41 -3.54 6.09
N THR A 11 -0.84 -3.48 6.52
CA THR A 11 -1.38 -4.37 7.55
C THR A 11 -2.27 -5.47 6.99
N ARG A 12 -2.91 -5.24 5.83
CA ARG A 12 -3.78 -6.23 5.19
C ARG A 12 -3.96 -5.97 3.70
N VAL A 13 -4.15 -7.07 2.97
CA VAL A 13 -4.57 -7.07 1.55
C VAL A 13 -5.77 -8.00 1.38
N ARG A 14 -6.86 -7.49 0.79
CA ARG A 14 -8.09 -8.25 0.49
C ARG A 14 -8.33 -8.28 -1.01
N ILE A 15 -8.39 -9.44 -1.65
CA ILE A 15 -8.67 -9.50 -3.10
C ILE A 15 -10.16 -9.57 -3.41
N HIS A 16 -10.55 -8.99 -4.54
CA HIS A 16 -11.93 -8.88 -4.97
C HIS A 16 -12.19 -9.68 -6.24
N PRO A 17 -13.25 -10.51 -6.27
CA PRO A 17 -13.64 -11.22 -7.47
C PRO A 17 -14.04 -10.22 -8.57
N CYS A 18 -13.86 -10.61 -9.83
CA CYS A 18 -14.37 -9.82 -10.96
C CYS A 18 -15.90 -9.76 -10.94
N ALA A 19 -16.47 -8.63 -11.34
CA ALA A 19 -17.93 -8.48 -11.48
C ALA A 19 -18.51 -9.58 -12.39
N GLY A 20 -19.57 -10.25 -11.94
CA GLY A 20 -20.20 -11.35 -12.68
C GLY A 20 -19.50 -12.72 -12.59
N ALA A 21 -18.37 -12.83 -11.87
CA ALA A 21 -17.83 -14.14 -11.52
C ALA A 21 -18.77 -14.81 -10.51
N SER A 22 -19.45 -15.88 -10.93
CA SER A 22 -20.16 -16.75 -10.00
C SER A 22 -19.11 -17.42 -9.10
N ALA A 23 -19.07 -17.02 -7.83
CA ALA A 23 -18.33 -17.77 -6.83
C ALA A 23 -18.84 -19.23 -6.86
N PRO A 24 -17.97 -20.24 -6.84
CA PRO A 24 -18.43 -21.55 -6.40
C PRO A 24 -19.07 -21.38 -5.01
N ARG A 25 -20.24 -22.01 -4.83
CA ARG A 25 -21.11 -22.04 -3.64
C ARG A 25 -20.37 -21.90 -2.28
N PRO A 26 -21.06 -21.36 -1.27
CA PRO A 26 -20.57 -20.24 -0.47
C PRO A 26 -19.29 -20.56 0.31
N LEU A 27 -18.23 -19.80 0.05
CA LEU A 27 -17.33 -19.38 1.11
C LEU A 27 -17.80 -17.98 1.52
N LEU A 28 -18.63 -17.94 2.56
CA LEU A 28 -19.09 -16.73 3.25
C LEU A 28 -17.89 -16.03 3.89
N ALA A 29 -17.18 -15.19 3.12
CA ALA A 29 -16.52 -13.96 3.54
C ALA A 29 -15.63 -13.45 2.40
N PRO A 30 -15.47 -12.12 2.22
CA PRO A 30 -14.29 -11.60 1.51
C PRO A 30 -13.04 -12.26 2.10
N ALA A 31 -12.09 -12.69 1.28
CA ALA A 31 -10.84 -13.24 1.77
C ALA A 31 -10.07 -12.12 2.46
N VAL A 32 -10.04 -12.14 3.79
CA VAL A 32 -9.34 -11.16 4.62
C VAL A 32 -8.08 -11.79 5.20
N ALA A 33 -6.91 -11.30 4.82
CA ALA A 33 -5.65 -11.68 5.45
C ALA A 33 -5.44 -10.85 6.73
N TYR A 34 -5.16 -11.52 7.85
CA TYR A 34 -4.77 -10.91 9.13
C TYR A 34 -3.35 -11.32 9.47
N ALA A 35 -2.78 -10.68 10.48
CA ALA A 35 -1.34 -10.59 10.62
C ALA A 35 -0.72 -11.36 11.80
N HIS A 36 -1.47 -12.04 12.69
CA HIS A 36 -0.98 -12.98 13.73
C HIS A 36 -2.12 -13.92 14.25
N ASP A 37 -1.84 -15.19 14.60
CA ASP A 37 -2.83 -16.30 14.82
C ASP A 37 -2.74 -17.04 16.20
N PRO A 38 -3.77 -17.80 16.64
CA PRO A 38 -3.69 -19.27 16.45
C PRO A 38 -5.02 -20.01 16.08
N VAL A 39 -5.13 -20.35 14.78
CA VAL A 39 -5.57 -21.60 14.11
C VAL A 39 -7.08 -21.95 14.10
N PRO A 40 -7.68 -22.54 13.02
CA PRO A 40 -7.16 -22.87 11.66
C PRO A 40 -7.96 -22.28 10.48
N ALA A 41 -7.27 -21.74 9.47
CA ALA A 41 -7.33 -22.16 8.05
C ALA A 41 -6.23 -21.41 7.28
N THR A 42 -5.37 -22.15 6.59
CA THR A 42 -4.04 -21.75 6.14
C THR A 42 -4.01 -20.61 5.11
N PHE A 43 -3.66 -19.40 5.55
CA PHE A 43 -3.22 -18.26 4.73
C PHE A 43 -2.03 -17.58 5.42
N ALA A 44 -0.83 -17.71 4.85
CA ALA A 44 0.41 -17.19 5.44
C ALA A 44 0.49 -15.65 5.31
N GLU A 45 0.76 -14.99 6.43
CA GLU A 45 0.48 -13.58 6.76
C GLU A 45 1.59 -12.60 6.31
N PRO A 46 1.27 -11.36 5.90
CA PRO A 46 2.25 -10.28 5.78
C PRO A 46 1.95 -9.06 6.66
N ARG A 47 2.98 -8.61 7.41
CA ARG A 47 3.20 -7.19 7.77
C ARG A 47 4.47 -6.76 7.06
N VAL A 48 4.39 -5.78 6.17
CA VAL A 48 5.54 -5.31 5.40
C VAL A 48 5.76 -3.84 5.67
N VAL A 49 6.93 -3.52 6.24
CA VAL A 49 7.46 -2.16 6.26
C VAL A 49 8.20 -1.97 4.95
N VAL A 50 7.69 -1.10 4.09
CA VAL A 50 8.35 -0.76 2.84
C VAL A 50 9.23 0.46 3.08
N ASP A 51 10.54 0.30 2.93
CA ASP A 51 11.49 1.42 2.83
C ASP A 51 11.53 1.88 1.37
N LEU A 52 11.08 3.10 1.12
CA LEU A 52 10.92 3.67 -0.22
C LEU A 52 12.23 4.24 -0.78
N MET A 53 13.37 3.87 -0.21
CA MET A 53 14.68 4.14 -0.81
C MET A 53 15.02 3.18 -1.97
N VAL A 54 14.19 2.16 -2.21
CA VAL A 54 14.19 1.31 -3.43
C VAL A 54 13.55 2.08 -4.58
N GLY A 55 14.01 1.91 -5.83
CA GLY A 55 13.59 2.76 -6.96
C GLY A 55 12.06 2.87 -7.17
N ASP A 56 11.59 4.10 -7.43
CA ASP A 56 10.19 4.60 -7.55
C ASP A 56 9.21 3.83 -8.46
N ALA A 57 9.65 2.79 -9.15
CA ALA A 57 8.82 2.02 -10.08
C ALA A 57 8.99 0.50 -9.94
N GLU A 58 9.83 0.01 -9.03
CA GLU A 58 10.00 -1.43 -8.87
C GLU A 58 8.81 -2.00 -8.07
N PRO A 59 8.07 -2.99 -8.62
CA PRO A 59 6.96 -3.59 -7.91
C PRO A 59 7.42 -4.31 -6.64
N ILE A 60 6.75 -4.07 -5.52
CA ILE A 60 7.09 -4.66 -4.23
C ILE A 60 6.08 -5.76 -3.91
N ALA A 61 6.58 -6.97 -3.66
CA ALA A 61 5.74 -8.06 -3.21
C ALA A 61 5.36 -7.86 -1.74
N ILE A 62 4.13 -7.39 -1.49
CA ILE A 62 3.66 -7.11 -0.13
C ILE A 62 2.97 -8.30 0.52
N ALA A 63 2.49 -9.27 -0.27
CA ALA A 63 1.77 -10.43 0.25
C ALA A 63 1.83 -11.63 -0.69
N THR A 64 1.82 -12.83 -0.11
CA THR A 64 1.47 -14.07 -0.83
C THR A 64 0.09 -14.50 -0.40
N LEU A 65 -0.84 -14.59 -1.34
CA LEU A 65 -2.23 -14.97 -1.07
C LEU A 65 -2.48 -16.40 -1.55
N ARG A 66 -3.43 -17.10 -0.95
CA ARG A 66 -3.86 -18.45 -1.36
C ARG A 66 -5.37 -18.50 -1.65
N PRO A 67 -5.89 -17.58 -2.48
CA PRO A 67 -7.32 -17.47 -2.64
C PRO A 67 -7.91 -18.76 -3.24
N PRO A 68 -9.20 -19.03 -2.99
CA PRO A 68 -9.87 -20.14 -3.65
C PRO A 68 -9.79 -19.99 -5.18
N PRO A 69 -9.96 -21.09 -5.94
CA PRO A 69 -9.98 -21.02 -7.38
C PRO A 69 -11.00 -20.00 -7.89
N GLY A 70 -10.60 -19.13 -8.81
CA GLY A 70 -11.43 -18.01 -9.25
C GLY A 70 -10.71 -16.93 -10.03
N ARG A 71 -11.47 -15.89 -10.39
CA ARG A 71 -11.01 -14.72 -11.15
C ARG A 71 -11.15 -13.47 -10.28
N TYR A 72 -10.06 -12.74 -10.11
CA TYR A 72 -9.98 -11.54 -9.28
C TYR A 72 -9.53 -10.35 -10.14
N CYS A 73 -10.15 -9.19 -9.92
CA CYS A 73 -9.94 -8.00 -10.73
C CYS A 73 -9.33 -6.83 -9.93
N GLY A 74 -9.16 -7.00 -8.62
CA GLY A 74 -8.56 -5.98 -7.79
C GLY A 74 -8.32 -6.45 -6.37
N ALA A 75 -7.87 -5.52 -5.54
CA ALA A 75 -7.69 -5.72 -4.11
C ALA A 75 -7.99 -4.43 -3.33
N THR A 76 -8.18 -4.56 -2.03
CA THR A 76 -8.10 -3.47 -1.06
C THR A 76 -6.82 -3.63 -0.27
N VAL A 77 -6.07 -2.55 -0.15
CA VAL A 77 -4.85 -2.46 0.67
C VAL A 77 -5.16 -1.58 1.88
N GLU A 78 -4.96 -2.14 3.06
CA GLU A 78 -5.12 -1.45 4.34
C GLU A 78 -3.74 -1.14 4.94
N LEU A 79 -3.51 0.14 5.22
CA LEU A 79 -2.35 0.64 5.94
C LEU A 79 -2.74 0.90 7.39
N GLY A 80 -1.83 0.60 8.30
CA GLY A 80 -2.05 0.84 9.72
C GLY A 80 -0.76 0.80 10.53
N PRO A 81 -0.86 1.01 11.85
CA PRO A 81 0.30 1.14 12.73
C PRO A 81 1.35 0.03 12.55
N GLY A 82 2.59 0.46 12.29
CA GLY A 82 3.78 -0.37 12.14
C GLY A 82 4.46 -0.73 13.47
N TRP A 83 5.34 -1.73 13.40
CA TRP A 83 5.99 -2.37 14.55
C TRP A 83 7.49 -2.54 14.24
N GLY A 84 8.22 -1.44 14.08
CA GLY A 84 9.66 -1.42 13.74
C GLY A 84 9.97 -0.79 12.36
N GLY A 85 11.25 -0.82 11.97
CA GLY A 85 11.66 -0.31 10.65
C GLY A 85 11.44 1.20 10.44
N GLY A 86 11.46 1.99 11.51
CA GLY A 86 11.18 3.43 11.46
C GLY A 86 9.71 3.81 11.64
N LEU A 87 8.82 2.82 11.79
CA LEU A 87 7.40 2.98 12.11
C LEU A 87 7.08 2.23 13.41
N SER A 88 6.90 2.94 14.50
CA SER A 88 6.49 2.39 15.80
C SER A 88 5.19 3.05 16.24
N GLY A 89 4.07 2.50 15.79
CA GLY A 89 2.75 3.06 16.00
C GLY A 89 2.25 3.95 14.86
N GLU A 90 3.10 4.28 13.88
CA GLU A 90 2.72 5.04 12.69
C GLU A 90 2.33 4.13 11.52
N THR A 91 1.35 4.57 10.75
CA THR A 91 0.95 4.02 9.45
C THR A 91 1.96 4.36 8.37
N PHE A 92 2.46 5.60 8.37
CA PHE A 92 3.57 6.02 7.52
C PHE A 92 4.38 7.13 8.19
N ALA A 93 5.63 7.27 7.74
CA ALA A 93 6.53 8.33 8.13
C ALA A 93 7.40 8.73 6.93
N VAL A 94 7.52 10.03 6.68
CA VAL A 94 8.37 10.60 5.63
C VAL A 94 9.20 11.71 6.25
N ARG A 95 10.52 11.67 6.00
CA ARG A 95 11.43 12.75 6.39
C ARG A 95 12.39 13.10 5.27
N GLY A 96 12.82 14.35 5.27
CA GLY A 96 13.79 14.83 4.31
C GLY A 96 14.01 16.32 4.44
N THR A 97 14.43 16.93 3.34
CA THR A 97 14.69 18.37 3.27
C THR A 97 13.94 19.01 2.10
N TYR A 98 13.40 20.20 2.33
CA TYR A 98 12.80 21.02 1.29
C TYR A 98 13.57 22.35 1.17
N VAL A 99 13.51 22.97 0.01
CA VAL A 99 14.10 24.30 -0.19
C VAL A 99 12.93 25.29 -0.21
N PRO A 100 12.91 26.31 0.65
CA PRO A 100 11.82 27.26 0.69
C PRO A 100 11.59 27.98 -0.66
N PRO A 101 10.34 28.31 -1.01
CA PRO A 101 10.05 29.21 -2.12
C PRO A 101 10.73 30.56 -1.88
N GLY A 102 11.66 30.94 -2.75
CA GLY A 102 12.55 32.11 -2.56
C GLY A 102 14.03 31.74 -2.45
N GLY A 103 14.34 30.45 -2.39
CA GLY A 103 15.72 29.95 -2.23
C GLY A 103 16.17 30.03 -0.77
N GLY A 104 17.42 29.63 -0.52
CA GLY A 104 18.00 29.59 0.81
C GLY A 104 18.54 28.21 1.19
N ALA A 105 18.84 28.04 2.47
CA ALA A 105 19.30 26.76 3.00
C ALA A 105 18.16 25.73 2.97
N PRO A 106 18.44 24.44 2.68
CA PRO A 106 17.47 23.37 2.85
C PRO A 106 16.99 23.28 4.30
N GLU A 107 15.68 23.20 4.48
CA GLU A 107 15.03 23.03 5.77
C GLU A 107 14.54 21.59 5.95
N PRO A 108 14.75 20.97 7.12
CA PRO A 108 14.26 19.63 7.38
C PRO A 108 12.74 19.62 7.54
N PHE A 109 12.11 18.54 7.12
CA PHE A 109 10.71 18.26 7.39
C PHE A 109 10.53 16.81 7.85
N GLU A 110 9.47 16.59 8.60
CA GLU A 110 9.02 15.26 9.02
C GLU A 110 7.49 15.25 9.06
N ILE A 111 6.90 14.25 8.41
CA ILE A 111 5.45 14.02 8.36
C ILE A 111 5.20 12.59 8.78
N ARG A 112 4.32 12.41 9.76
CA ARG A 112 3.95 11.11 10.33
C ARG A 112 2.43 11.04 10.43
N SER A 113 1.87 9.87 10.22
CA SER A 113 0.48 9.58 10.57
C SER A 113 0.37 8.19 11.19
N SER A 114 -0.51 8.06 12.18
CA SER A 114 -0.96 6.79 12.75
C SER A 114 -2.39 6.43 12.35
N ALA A 115 -3.03 7.26 11.51
CA ALA A 115 -4.39 7.00 11.05
C ALA A 115 -4.42 5.74 10.19
N PRO A 116 -5.42 4.84 10.38
CA PRO A 116 -5.62 3.74 9.45
C PRO A 116 -6.07 4.31 8.11
N LEU A 117 -5.47 3.81 7.02
CA LEU A 117 -5.77 4.24 5.65
C LEU A 117 -6.15 3.03 4.81
N GLU A 118 -7.05 3.20 3.85
CA GLU A 118 -7.50 2.14 2.97
C GLU A 118 -7.62 2.65 1.54
N THR A 119 -7.17 1.86 0.57
CA THR A 119 -7.41 2.14 -0.85
C THR A 119 -7.72 0.87 -1.63
N GLY A 120 -8.57 1.00 -2.65
CA GLY A 120 -8.83 -0.04 -3.62
C GLY A 120 -7.87 0.08 -4.80
N ILE A 121 -7.32 -1.05 -5.25
CA ILE A 121 -6.53 -1.16 -6.46
C ILE A 121 -7.23 -2.07 -7.46
N THR A 122 -7.22 -1.67 -8.73
CA THR A 122 -7.52 -2.54 -9.85
C THR A 122 -6.22 -3.22 -10.29
N PHE A 123 -6.32 -4.46 -10.74
CA PHE A 123 -5.17 -5.12 -11.33
C PHE A 123 -5.07 -4.69 -12.79
N ASP A 124 -4.15 -3.79 -13.09
CA ASP A 124 -3.95 -3.29 -14.46
C ASP A 124 -2.59 -3.75 -15.01
N ALA A 125 -2.52 -3.86 -16.34
CA ALA A 125 -1.26 -3.96 -17.06
C ALA A 125 -0.54 -2.60 -17.06
N ALA A 126 0.75 -2.60 -17.41
CA ALA A 126 1.52 -1.36 -17.57
C ALA A 126 0.93 -0.37 -18.61
N ASP A 127 0.08 -0.85 -19.53
CA ASP A 127 -0.63 -0.04 -20.52
C ASP A 127 -2.03 0.45 -20.04
N GLY A 128 -2.38 0.19 -18.78
CA GLY A 128 -3.68 0.54 -18.19
C GLY A 128 -4.81 -0.41 -18.57
N THR A 129 -4.53 -1.52 -19.25
CA THR A 129 -5.54 -2.54 -19.56
C THR A 129 -5.89 -3.33 -18.30
N PRO A 130 -7.17 -3.43 -17.90
CA PRO A 130 -7.58 -4.27 -16.78
C PRO A 130 -7.18 -5.72 -17.01
N ARG A 131 -6.44 -6.27 -16.05
CA ARG A 131 -6.01 -7.65 -16.03
C ARG A 131 -6.80 -8.44 -14.99
N VAL A 132 -6.82 -9.75 -15.21
CA VAL A 132 -7.53 -10.69 -14.35
C VAL A 132 -6.50 -11.62 -13.72
N PHE A 133 -6.41 -11.54 -12.40
CA PHE A 133 -5.69 -12.49 -11.60
C PHE A 133 -6.48 -13.81 -11.52
N ARG A 134 -5.89 -14.94 -11.94
CA ARG A 134 -6.54 -16.27 -11.93
C ARG A 134 -5.89 -17.18 -10.91
N ALA A 135 -6.69 -17.73 -9.99
CA ALA A 135 -6.27 -18.77 -9.08
C ALA A 135 -6.78 -20.12 -9.59
N GLU A 136 -5.86 -21.07 -9.78
CA GLU A 136 -6.17 -22.42 -10.28
C GLU A 136 -6.01 -23.47 -9.15
N PRO A 137 -6.80 -24.55 -9.15
CA PRO A 137 -6.63 -25.65 -8.21
C PRO A 137 -5.22 -26.27 -8.33
N GLY A 138 -4.52 -26.42 -7.20
CA GLY A 138 -3.19 -27.06 -7.15
C GLY A 138 -2.03 -26.20 -7.68
N ALA A 139 -2.28 -24.97 -8.11
CA ALA A 139 -1.23 -24.03 -8.50
C ALA A 139 -0.52 -23.43 -7.27
N PRO A 140 0.72 -22.93 -7.41
CA PRO A 140 1.39 -22.18 -6.37
C PRO A 140 0.55 -20.99 -5.89
N ALA A 141 0.71 -20.67 -4.61
CA ALA A 141 0.07 -19.51 -3.98
C ALA A 141 0.37 -18.24 -4.79
N PRO A 142 -0.65 -17.52 -5.30
CA PRO A 142 -0.38 -16.31 -6.02
C PRO A 142 0.18 -15.19 -5.17
N ARG A 143 1.05 -14.39 -5.77
CA ARG A 143 1.66 -13.22 -5.15
C ARG A 143 0.89 -12.00 -5.59
N VAL A 144 0.55 -11.12 -4.64
CA VAL A 144 0.08 -9.77 -4.97
C VAL A 144 1.29 -8.86 -4.91
N LEU A 145 1.63 -8.30 -6.07
CA LEU A 145 2.64 -7.27 -6.19
C LEU A 145 1.92 -5.92 -6.15
N VAL A 146 2.38 -5.05 -5.26
CA VAL A 146 1.91 -3.68 -5.16
C VAL A 146 3.09 -2.77 -5.45
N GLY A 147 2.91 -1.89 -6.42
CA GLY A 147 3.84 -0.80 -6.68
C GLY A 147 3.46 0.43 -5.86
N LEU A 148 4.48 1.24 -5.56
CA LEU A 148 4.36 2.49 -4.81
C LEU A 148 5.15 3.56 -5.57
N HIS A 149 4.47 4.61 -6.02
CA HIS A 149 5.12 5.79 -6.62
C HIS A 149 5.31 6.88 -5.56
N TYR A 150 6.42 6.81 -4.82
CA TYR A 150 6.73 7.75 -3.75
C TYR A 150 7.20 9.12 -4.26
N GLY A 151 7.60 9.22 -5.54
CA GLY A 151 7.99 10.48 -6.17
C GLY A 151 6.90 11.56 -6.14
N ARG A 152 5.63 11.18 -5.92
CA ARG A 152 4.46 12.08 -5.90
C ARG A 152 3.86 12.31 -4.52
N TRP A 153 4.41 11.73 -3.46
CA TRP A 153 3.79 11.77 -2.12
C TRP A 153 3.68 13.16 -1.52
N LEU A 154 4.53 14.08 -1.96
CA LEU A 154 4.59 15.44 -1.45
C LEU A 154 4.10 16.44 -2.51
N ASP A 155 3.47 15.97 -3.59
CA ASP A 155 2.86 16.81 -4.61
C ASP A 155 1.72 17.63 -3.99
N GLY A 156 1.83 18.95 -4.08
CA GLY A 156 0.83 19.88 -3.53
C GLY A 156 0.91 20.11 -2.02
N VAL A 157 1.92 19.60 -1.33
CA VAL A 157 2.15 19.91 0.10
C VAL A 157 2.86 21.26 0.23
N ASP A 158 2.21 22.25 0.87
CA ASP A 158 2.87 23.50 1.28
C ASP A 158 3.49 23.34 2.66
N PHE A 159 4.81 23.20 2.73
CA PHE A 159 5.55 23.07 4.00
C PHE A 159 5.53 24.34 4.87
N ARG A 160 5.08 25.48 4.34
CA ARG A 160 4.91 26.73 5.09
C ARG A 160 3.53 26.88 5.71
N ASP A 161 2.59 26.02 5.35
CA ASP A 161 1.27 26.02 5.97
C ASP A 161 1.47 25.89 7.49
N PRO A 162 0.89 26.74 8.35
CA PRO A 162 0.95 26.52 9.79
C PRO A 162 0.14 25.29 10.21
N ASP A 163 -0.81 24.82 9.40
CA ASP A 163 -1.66 23.68 9.70
C ASP A 163 -0.95 22.35 9.40
N ALA A 164 -0.40 21.75 10.44
CA ALA A 164 0.25 20.44 10.36
C ALA A 164 -0.73 19.33 9.96
N ALA A 165 -2.00 19.42 10.35
CA ALA A 165 -2.99 18.40 10.04
C ALA A 165 -3.33 18.42 8.54
N ALA A 166 -3.48 19.62 7.95
CA ALA A 166 -3.72 19.76 6.52
C ALA A 166 -2.58 19.15 5.67
N ARG A 167 -1.31 19.33 6.11
CA ARG A 167 -0.15 18.70 5.44
C ARG A 167 -0.19 17.18 5.56
N VAL A 168 -0.49 16.64 6.74
CA VAL A 168 -0.60 15.19 6.95
C VAL A 168 -1.69 14.61 6.03
N GLU A 169 -2.87 15.23 5.96
CA GLU A 169 -3.98 14.78 5.11
C GLU A 169 -3.61 14.81 3.61
N ALA A 170 -2.89 15.85 3.17
CA ALA A 170 -2.42 15.95 1.79
C ALA A 170 -1.44 14.81 1.44
N VAL A 171 -0.53 14.46 2.36
CA VAL A 171 0.38 13.32 2.19
C VAL A 171 -0.38 12.00 2.25
N GLU A 172 -1.33 11.81 3.17
CA GLU A 172 -2.18 10.61 3.25
C GLU A 172 -2.87 10.31 1.93
N ARG A 173 -3.48 11.33 1.33
CA ARG A 173 -4.16 11.22 0.03
C ARG A 173 -3.19 10.80 -1.07
N SER A 174 -1.99 11.37 -1.07
CA SER A 174 -0.95 11.09 -2.08
C SER A 174 -0.33 9.70 -1.89
N VAL A 175 -0.13 9.26 -0.65
CA VAL A 175 0.28 7.89 -0.30
C VAL A 175 -0.73 6.90 -0.85
N LEU A 176 -2.02 7.08 -0.56
CA LEU A 176 -3.08 6.19 -1.05
C LEU A 176 -3.16 6.16 -2.57
N ALA A 177 -3.04 7.32 -3.23
CA ALA A 177 -3.07 7.42 -4.69
C ALA A 177 -1.85 6.79 -5.38
N SER A 178 -0.74 6.61 -4.66
CA SER A 178 0.48 6.00 -5.21
C SER A 178 0.45 4.47 -5.29
N ILE A 179 -0.46 3.85 -4.52
CA ILE A 179 -0.59 2.41 -4.41
C ILE A 179 -1.30 1.89 -5.65
N HIS A 180 -0.67 0.94 -6.34
CA HIS A 180 -1.24 0.31 -7.53
C HIS A 180 -0.90 -1.18 -7.59
N GLY A 181 -1.74 -1.96 -8.26
CA GLY A 181 -1.45 -3.38 -8.51
C GLY A 181 -0.47 -3.54 -9.67
N VAL A 182 0.47 -4.48 -9.55
CA VAL A 182 1.37 -4.86 -10.64
C VAL A 182 1.22 -6.35 -10.91
N MET A 183 1.09 -6.75 -12.17
CA MET A 183 0.94 -8.16 -12.58
C MET A 183 1.74 -8.54 -13.81
#